data_AF-A0ABD3VWJ4-F1
#
_entry.id   AF-A0ABD3VWJ4-F1
#
_cell.length_a   1.000
_cell.length_b   1.000
_cell.length_c   1.000
_cell.angle_alpha   90.00
_cell.angle_beta   90.00
_cell.angle_gamma   90.00
#
_symmetry.space_group_name_H-M   'P 1'
#
loop_
_entity.id
_entity.type
_entity.pdbx_description
1 polymer ?
#
loop_
_entity_poly.entity_id
_entity_poly.type
_entity_poly.pdbx_seq_one_letter_code
_entity_poly.pdbx_strand_id
1 'polypeptide(L)'
;MAEIFGTGGITNANTTIDFYSRSEDLETIINEQHPTSAPYFIINLKPRLKKYVFEPSRNNIERVNWTNNNAESINNILKLSVDWKAKHTQDLINMLFSVTQLHVMDYRSALHDSGYYQLTKEKNIYEINGSVWRCKSEIHKTETFAKFLKDFKHGKYTLINKAKGTARKPGQRRRAVNKKTKKH
;
A
#
# COMPACT_ATOMS: atom_id res chain seq x y z
N MET A 1 0.58 -26.00 -1.27
CA MET A 1 0.62 -24.54 -0.93
C MET A 1 -0.26 -23.72 -1.86
N ALA A 2 -0.40 -24.09 -3.13
CA ALA A 2 -1.30 -23.42 -4.08
C ALA A 2 -2.79 -23.54 -3.67
N GLU A 3 -3.14 -24.59 -2.95
CA GLU A 3 -4.48 -24.90 -2.45
C GLU A 3 -4.89 -24.00 -1.28
N ILE A 4 -3.91 -23.42 -0.56
CA ILE A 4 -4.15 -22.45 0.51
C ILE A 4 -4.05 -21.02 -0.03
N PHE A 5 -2.96 -20.68 -0.71
CA PHE A 5 -2.59 -19.31 -1.07
C PHE A 5 -2.61 -19.01 -2.58
N GLY A 6 -2.86 -20.00 -3.44
CA GLY A 6 -2.91 -19.82 -4.89
C GLY A 6 -4.19 -19.12 -5.35
N THR A 7 -4.30 -18.86 -6.65
CA THR A 7 -5.45 -18.16 -7.24
C THR A 7 -6.79 -18.85 -6.96
N GLY A 8 -6.79 -20.19 -6.90
CA GLY A 8 -7.93 -21.01 -6.47
C GLY A 8 -7.94 -21.38 -4.99
N GLY A 9 -7.00 -20.90 -4.19
CA GLY A 9 -6.84 -21.31 -2.80
C GLY A 9 -7.90 -20.73 -1.86
N ILE A 10 -7.97 -21.28 -0.64
CA ILE A 10 -8.95 -20.90 0.39
C ILE A 10 -8.88 -19.41 0.73
N THR A 11 -7.68 -18.81 0.75
CA THR A 11 -7.53 -17.38 1.09
C THR A 11 -8.09 -16.43 0.02
N ASN A 12 -8.29 -16.93 -1.20
CA ASN A 12 -8.84 -16.19 -2.34
C ASN A 12 -10.31 -16.55 -2.63
N ALA A 13 -11.01 -17.18 -1.67
CA ALA A 13 -12.44 -17.42 -1.80
C ALA A 13 -13.20 -16.08 -1.87
N ASN A 14 -14.15 -15.98 -2.80
CA ASN A 14 -14.90 -14.74 -3.02
C ASN A 14 -16.10 -14.60 -2.06
N THR A 15 -16.59 -15.72 -1.54
CA THR A 15 -17.74 -15.76 -0.63
C THR A 15 -17.44 -16.63 0.59
N THR A 16 -18.25 -16.47 1.64
CA THR A 16 -18.11 -17.27 2.87
C THR A 16 -18.40 -18.74 2.58
N ILE A 17 -19.36 -19.00 1.69
CA ILE A 17 -19.73 -20.35 1.25
C ILE A 17 -18.54 -20.98 0.51
N ASP A 18 -17.95 -20.23 -0.41
CA ASP A 18 -16.76 -20.65 -1.19
C ASP A 18 -15.55 -20.92 -0.27
N PHE A 19 -15.36 -20.12 0.78
CA PHE A 19 -14.31 -20.36 1.78
C PHE A 19 -14.51 -21.69 2.51
N TYR A 20 -15.72 -21.98 2.96
CA TYR A 20 -16.00 -23.24 3.67
C TYR A 20 -15.89 -24.45 2.75
N SER A 21 -16.48 -24.37 1.54
CA SER A 21 -16.39 -25.43 0.53
C SER A 21 -14.93 -25.79 0.23
N ARG A 22 -14.11 -24.80 -0.16
CA ARG A 22 -12.69 -25.03 -0.44
C ARG A 22 -11.91 -25.51 0.78
N SER A 23 -12.32 -25.11 1.98
CA SER A 23 -11.68 -25.55 3.21
C SER A 23 -12.03 -26.99 3.56
N GLU A 24 -13.23 -27.47 3.24
CA GLU A 24 -13.62 -28.87 3.40
C GLU A 24 -12.92 -29.76 2.37
N ASP A 25 -12.82 -29.29 1.12
CA ASP A 25 -12.04 -29.96 0.07
C ASP A 25 -10.58 -30.12 0.50
N LEU A 26 -9.98 -29.06 1.04
CA LEU A 26 -8.60 -29.12 1.52
C LEU A 26 -8.46 -29.99 2.77
N GLU A 27 -9.44 -30.02 3.67
CA GLU A 27 -9.41 -30.94 4.83
C GLU A 27 -9.38 -32.38 4.36
N THR A 28 -10.17 -32.72 3.35
CA THR A 28 -10.19 -34.06 2.75
C THR A 28 -8.82 -34.40 2.18
N ILE A 29 -8.24 -33.51 1.38
CA ILE A 29 -6.89 -33.69 0.79
C ILE A 29 -5.82 -33.85 1.87
N ILE A 30 -5.84 -33.02 2.92
CA ILE A 30 -4.83 -33.08 4.00
C ILE A 30 -5.02 -34.36 4.82
N ASN A 31 -6.26 -34.77 5.10
CA ASN A 31 -6.53 -36.03 5.81
C ASN A 31 -6.02 -37.24 5.01
N GLU A 32 -6.18 -37.24 3.69
CA GLU A 32 -5.74 -38.34 2.82
C GLU A 32 -4.22 -38.36 2.61
N GLN A 33 -3.61 -37.21 2.32
CA GLN A 33 -2.21 -37.13 1.92
C GLN A 33 -1.26 -36.91 3.10
N HIS A 34 -1.71 -36.20 4.13
CA HIS A 34 -0.88 -35.75 5.25
C HIS A 34 -1.63 -35.85 6.61
N PRO A 35 -2.10 -37.05 6.99
CA PRO A 35 -2.97 -37.24 8.16
C PRO A 35 -2.37 -36.72 9.47
N THR A 36 -1.05 -36.79 9.62
CA THR A 36 -0.33 -36.27 10.81
C THR A 36 -0.49 -34.76 10.98
N SER A 37 -0.68 -34.03 9.88
CA SER A 37 -0.81 -32.56 9.87
C SER A 37 -2.27 -32.08 9.89
N ALA A 38 -3.24 -32.97 9.64
CA ALA A 38 -4.65 -32.62 9.59
C ALA A 38 -5.18 -32.00 10.90
N PRO A 39 -4.85 -32.51 12.10
CA PRO A 39 -5.29 -31.88 13.34
C PRO A 39 -4.78 -30.45 13.49
N TYR A 40 -3.53 -30.21 13.07
CA TYR A 40 -2.95 -28.87 13.09
C TYR A 40 -3.67 -27.92 12.13
N PHE A 41 -3.99 -28.40 10.92
CA PHE A 41 -4.76 -27.61 9.95
C PHE A 41 -6.13 -27.21 10.50
N ILE A 42 -6.91 -28.18 10.97
CA ILE A 42 -8.30 -27.99 11.41
C ILE A 42 -8.36 -27.10 12.67
N ILE A 43 -7.53 -27.39 13.67
CA ILE A 43 -7.60 -26.73 14.98
C ILE A 43 -6.94 -25.34 14.95
N ASN A 44 -5.82 -25.20 14.23
CA ASN A 44 -5.01 -23.98 14.30
C ASN A 44 -5.07 -23.17 13.01
N LEU A 45 -4.80 -23.79 11.86
CA LEU A 45 -4.57 -23.03 10.63
C LEU A 45 -5.86 -22.47 10.03
N LYS A 46 -6.89 -23.31 9.86
CA LYS A 46 -8.20 -22.91 9.29
C LYS A 46 -8.84 -21.75 10.07
N PRO A 47 -8.93 -21.78 11.42
CA PRO A 47 -9.48 -20.65 12.18
C PRO A 47 -8.63 -19.38 12.05
N ARG A 48 -7.30 -19.50 12.00
CA ARG A 48 -6.40 -18.35 11.83
C ARG A 48 -6.53 -17.73 10.44
N LEU A 49 -6.61 -18.54 9.39
CA LEU A 49 -6.82 -18.05 8.03
C LEU A 49 -8.16 -17.32 7.92
N LYS A 50 -9.22 -17.87 8.51
CA LYS A 50 -10.52 -17.21 8.56
C LYS A 50 -10.44 -15.85 9.25
N LYS A 51 -9.93 -15.82 10.49
CA LYS A 51 -9.91 -14.63 11.35
C LYS A 51 -8.96 -13.53 10.86
N TYR A 52 -7.78 -13.90 10.34
CA TYR A 52 -6.71 -12.95 10.05
C TYR A 52 -6.48 -12.69 8.55
N VAL A 53 -7.05 -13.49 7.65
CA VAL A 53 -6.87 -13.32 6.21
C VAL A 53 -8.21 -13.09 5.51
N PHE A 54 -9.15 -14.03 5.64
CA PHE A 54 -10.42 -13.99 4.90
C PHE A 54 -11.41 -12.93 5.41
N GLU A 55 -11.66 -12.87 6.72
CA GLU A 55 -12.59 -11.85 7.27
C GLU A 55 -12.06 -10.41 7.11
N PRO A 56 -10.77 -10.11 7.35
CA PRO A 56 -10.25 -8.75 7.16
C PRO A 56 -10.25 -8.27 5.71
N SER A 57 -9.93 -9.15 4.74
CA SER A 57 -9.93 -8.79 3.31
C SER A 57 -11.31 -8.37 2.82
N ARG A 58 -12.37 -8.95 3.41
CA ARG A 58 -13.75 -8.66 3.00
C ARG A 58 -14.38 -7.47 3.70
N ASN A 59 -13.95 -7.20 4.94
CA ASN A 59 -14.48 -6.09 5.73
C ASN A 59 -13.70 -4.78 5.50
N ASN A 60 -12.72 -4.74 4.58
CA ASN A 60 -11.79 -3.62 4.40
C ASN A 60 -11.11 -3.18 5.71
N ILE A 61 -11.00 -4.09 6.69
CA ILE A 61 -10.32 -3.83 7.95
C ILE A 61 -8.85 -4.20 7.73
N GLU A 62 -8.15 -3.36 6.97
CA GLU A 62 -6.69 -3.42 6.94
C GLU A 62 -6.19 -2.96 8.30
N ARG A 63 -5.99 -3.90 9.23
CA ARG A 63 -5.16 -3.61 10.41
C ARG A 63 -3.72 -3.58 9.94
N VAL A 64 -3.30 -2.39 9.53
CA VAL A 64 -1.92 -2.03 9.15
C VAL A 64 -1.05 -2.00 10.42
N ASN A 65 -1.00 -3.11 11.16
CA ASN A 65 -0.04 -3.34 12.24
C ASN A 65 1.21 -3.94 11.61
N TRP A 66 1.96 -3.11 10.88
CA TRP A 66 3.26 -3.52 10.35
C TRP A 66 4.18 -3.90 11.50
N THR A 67 4.51 -5.19 11.59
CA THR A 67 5.57 -5.68 12.47
C THR A 67 6.90 -5.71 11.71
N ASN A 68 8.01 -5.80 12.44
CA ASN A 68 9.33 -5.96 11.83
C ASN A 68 9.37 -7.18 10.88
N ASN A 69 8.71 -8.29 11.27
CA ASN A 69 8.63 -9.49 10.45
C ASN A 69 7.84 -9.28 9.15
N ASN A 70 6.84 -8.39 9.12
CA ASN A 70 6.15 -8.04 7.86
C ASN A 70 7.08 -7.27 6.93
N ALA A 71 7.84 -6.32 7.47
CA ALA A 71 8.82 -5.55 6.70
C ALA A 71 9.97 -6.44 6.19
N GLU A 72 10.48 -7.35 7.03
CA GLU A 72 11.50 -8.32 6.63
C GLU A 72 10.98 -9.32 5.59
N SER A 73 9.75 -9.83 5.75
CA SER A 73 9.13 -10.71 4.76
C SER A 73 8.97 -10.03 3.41
N ILE A 74 8.48 -8.78 3.38
CA ILE A 74 8.34 -8.02 2.13
C ILE A 74 9.70 -7.68 1.54
N ASN A 75 10.68 -7.28 2.35
CA ASN A 75 12.04 -7.07 1.88
C ASN A 75 12.65 -8.35 1.28
N ASN A 76 12.41 -9.51 1.89
CA ASN A 76 12.89 -10.77 1.37
C ASN A 76 12.22 -11.11 0.03
N ILE A 77 10.89 -10.95 -0.05
CA ILE A 77 10.16 -11.10 -1.32
C ILE A 77 10.72 -10.16 -2.37
N LEU A 78 10.91 -8.88 -2.06
CA LEU A 78 11.48 -7.89 -2.98
C LEU A 78 12.89 -8.26 -3.43
N LYS A 79 13.75 -8.71 -2.50
CA LYS A 79 15.11 -9.16 -2.85
C LYS A 79 15.10 -10.36 -3.78
N LEU A 80 14.17 -11.29 -3.59
CA LEU A 80 14.03 -12.50 -4.43
C LEU A 80 13.32 -12.21 -5.76
N SER A 81 12.34 -11.30 -5.77
CA SER A 81 11.56 -10.96 -6.97
C SER A 81 12.26 -9.97 -7.89
N VAL A 82 13.13 -9.12 -7.32
CA VAL A 82 13.95 -8.22 -8.10
C VAL A 82 15.16 -9.02 -8.59
N ASP A 83 15.13 -9.42 -9.85
CA ASP A 83 16.30 -9.97 -10.52
C ASP A 83 17.41 -8.89 -10.49
N TRP A 84 18.45 -9.13 -9.68
CA TRP A 84 19.59 -8.20 -9.50
C TRP A 84 20.52 -8.16 -10.71
N LYS A 85 20.22 -8.92 -11.77
CA LYS A 85 20.94 -8.83 -13.03
C LYS A 85 20.77 -7.45 -13.65
N ALA A 86 21.83 -7.00 -14.32
CA ALA A 86 21.79 -5.78 -15.12
C ALA A 86 20.64 -5.90 -16.14
N LYS A 87 19.63 -5.03 -16.00
CA LYS A 87 18.55 -4.91 -16.98
C LYS A 87 18.99 -4.04 -18.14
N HIS A 88 18.33 -4.16 -19.29
CA HIS A 88 18.59 -3.27 -20.40
C HIS A 88 18.31 -1.82 -20.00
N THR A 89 19.17 -0.90 -20.44
CA THR A 89 19.02 0.53 -20.15
C THR A 89 17.64 1.04 -20.55
N GLN A 90 17.04 0.50 -21.61
CA GLN A 90 15.69 0.85 -22.04
C GLN A 90 14.63 0.48 -20.99
N ASP A 91 14.74 -0.68 -20.35
CA ASP A 91 13.81 -1.10 -19.29
C ASP A 91 13.93 -0.20 -18.07
N LEU A 92 15.15 0.23 -17.73
CA LEU A 92 15.38 1.20 -16.68
C LEU A 92 14.73 2.55 -17.02
N ILE A 93 14.92 3.05 -18.26
CA ILE A 93 14.30 4.30 -18.72
C ILE A 93 12.77 4.20 -18.63
N ASN A 94 12.19 3.10 -19.12
CA ASN A 94 10.74 2.89 -19.09
C ASN A 94 10.20 2.79 -17.66
N MET A 95 10.92 2.13 -16.76
CA MET A 95 10.56 2.05 -15.34
C MET A 95 10.64 3.41 -14.65
N LEU A 96 11.73 4.16 -14.86
CA LEU A 96 11.87 5.51 -14.33
C LEU A 96 10.77 6.44 -14.86
N PHE A 97 10.45 6.33 -16.15
CA PHE A 97 9.33 7.05 -16.73
C PHE A 97 8.00 6.68 -16.06
N SER A 98 7.75 5.40 -15.83
CA SER A 98 6.51 4.93 -15.17
C SER A 98 6.42 5.45 -13.73
N VAL A 99 7.50 5.37 -12.96
CA VAL A 99 7.56 5.87 -11.57
C VAL A 99 7.36 7.37 -11.52
N THR A 100 7.99 8.12 -12.43
CA THR A 100 7.83 9.58 -12.50
C THR A 100 6.41 9.97 -12.92
N GLN A 101 5.78 9.25 -13.84
CA GLN A 101 4.37 9.46 -14.18
C GLN A 101 3.45 9.27 -12.98
N LEU A 102 3.66 8.22 -12.17
CA LEU A 102 2.89 8.01 -10.94
C LEU A 102 3.02 9.20 -9.97
N HIS A 103 4.24 9.67 -9.74
CA HIS A 103 4.46 10.86 -8.91
C HIS A 103 3.80 12.12 -9.47
N VAL A 104 3.84 12.29 -10.79
CA VAL A 104 3.17 13.41 -11.46
C VAL A 104 1.66 13.34 -11.29
N MET A 105 1.06 12.15 -11.40
CA MET A 105 -0.37 11.94 -11.15
C MET A 105 -0.73 12.27 -9.70
N ASP A 106 0.06 11.80 -8.74
CA ASP A 106 -0.10 12.10 -7.32
C ASP A 106 -0.04 13.62 -7.02
N TYR A 107 0.84 14.35 -7.70
CA TYR A 107 0.92 15.81 -7.56
C TYR A 107 -0.30 16.52 -8.18
N ARG A 108 -0.78 16.02 -9.31
CA ARG A 108 -2.00 16.51 -9.95
C ARG A 108 -3.23 16.25 -9.07
N SER A 109 -3.25 15.14 -8.34
CA SER A 109 -4.27 14.80 -7.35
C SER A 109 -4.35 15.79 -6.19
N ALA A 110 -3.21 16.30 -5.73
CA ALA A 110 -3.16 17.31 -4.67
C ALA A 110 -3.90 18.61 -5.01
N LEU A 111 -3.99 18.98 -6.30
CA LEU A 111 -4.70 20.19 -6.73
C LEU A 111 -6.19 20.18 -6.43
N HIS A 112 -6.79 19.00 -6.26
CA HIS A 112 -8.22 18.85 -6.01
C HIS A 112 -8.50 18.01 -4.76
N ASP A 113 -7.58 18.12 -3.79
CA ASP A 113 -7.60 17.47 -2.47
C ASP A 113 -7.84 15.95 -2.55
N SER A 114 -7.36 15.30 -3.62
CA SER A 114 -7.41 13.85 -3.77
C SER A 114 -6.02 13.23 -3.60
N GLY A 115 -5.96 11.92 -3.32
CA GLY A 115 -4.71 11.19 -3.19
C GLY A 115 -3.97 11.42 -1.87
N TYR A 116 -2.66 11.15 -1.87
CA TYR A 116 -1.83 11.10 -0.67
C TYR A 116 -1.16 12.42 -0.31
N TYR A 117 -1.23 13.43 -1.16
CA TYR A 117 -0.55 14.70 -0.97
C TYR A 117 -1.53 15.85 -0.77
N GLN A 118 -1.10 16.86 -0.03
CA GLN A 118 -1.80 18.13 0.11
C GLN A 118 -0.92 19.30 -0.29
N LEU A 119 -1.58 20.32 -0.85
CA LEU A 119 -0.96 21.61 -1.07
C LEU A 119 -0.58 22.25 0.26
N THR A 120 0.56 22.95 0.26
CA THR A 120 0.93 23.81 1.37
C THR A 120 0.06 25.06 1.36
N LYS A 121 -0.09 25.72 2.52
CA LYS A 121 -0.90 26.95 2.65
C LYS A 121 -0.56 28.02 1.60
N GLU A 122 0.71 28.12 1.22
CA GLU A 122 1.23 29.07 0.21
C GLU A 122 0.75 28.76 -1.21
N LYS A 123 0.39 27.51 -1.50
CA LYS A 123 -0.02 27.03 -2.82
C LYS A 123 -1.51 26.67 -2.91
N ASN A 124 -2.30 26.98 -1.88
CA ASN A 124 -3.76 26.85 -1.91
C ASN A 124 -4.40 27.69 -3.03
N ILE A 125 -3.70 28.68 -3.60
CA ILE A 125 -4.14 29.41 -4.80
C ILE A 125 -4.37 28.50 -6.01
N TYR A 126 -3.73 27.32 -6.04
CA TYR A 126 -3.90 26.31 -7.09
C TYR A 126 -4.95 25.25 -6.73
N GLU A 127 -5.54 25.33 -5.53
CA GLU A 127 -6.59 24.42 -5.11
C GLU A 127 -7.84 24.62 -5.97
N ILE A 128 -8.38 23.53 -6.47
CA ILE A 128 -9.56 23.49 -7.29
C ILE A 128 -10.52 22.50 -6.66
N ASN A 129 -11.76 22.94 -6.44
CA ASN A 129 -12.79 22.03 -5.95
C ASN A 129 -12.92 20.79 -6.85
N GLY A 130 -12.97 19.59 -6.26
CA GLY A 130 -13.05 18.34 -7.02
C GLY A 130 -14.25 18.23 -7.96
N SER A 131 -15.37 18.92 -7.70
CA SER A 131 -16.49 19.00 -8.66
C SER A 131 -16.11 19.81 -9.90
N VAL A 132 -15.51 20.98 -9.71
CA VAL A 132 -15.03 21.87 -10.78
C VAL A 132 -13.92 21.19 -11.59
N TRP A 133 -13.02 20.47 -10.92
CA TRP A 133 -11.97 19.71 -11.59
C TRP A 133 -12.54 18.66 -12.55
N ARG A 134 -13.57 17.91 -12.13
CA ARG A 134 -14.22 16.90 -12.97
C ARG A 134 -14.88 17.50 -14.22
N CYS A 135 -15.42 18.71 -14.12
CA CYS A 135 -16.06 19.41 -15.23
C CYS A 135 -15.06 20.06 -16.21
N LYS A 136 -13.78 20.19 -15.87
CA LYS A 136 -12.75 20.72 -16.79
C LYS A 136 -12.41 19.71 -17.88
N SER A 137 -12.17 20.19 -19.10
CA SER A 137 -11.60 19.36 -20.16
C SER A 137 -10.15 18.99 -19.86
N GLU A 138 -9.64 17.91 -20.47
CA GLU A 138 -8.26 17.46 -20.24
C GLU A 138 -7.21 18.49 -20.64
N ILE A 139 -7.48 19.31 -21.66
CA ILE A 139 -6.62 20.43 -22.07
C ILE A 139 -6.49 21.42 -20.90
N HIS A 140 -7.62 21.88 -20.34
CA HIS A 140 -7.63 22.82 -19.22
C HIS A 140 -6.98 22.24 -17.96
N LYS A 141 -7.19 20.94 -17.67
CA LYS A 141 -6.52 20.27 -16.55
C LYS A 141 -5.00 20.26 -16.73
N THR A 142 -4.54 19.98 -17.95
CA THR A 142 -3.11 19.96 -18.31
C THR A 142 -2.50 21.36 -18.20
N GLU A 143 -3.16 22.39 -18.71
CA GLU A 143 -2.70 23.77 -18.59
C GLU A 143 -2.62 24.25 -17.15
N THR A 144 -3.64 23.93 -16.34
CA THR A 144 -3.68 24.27 -14.91
C THR A 144 -2.51 23.61 -14.18
N PHE A 145 -2.29 22.32 -14.43
CA PHE A 145 -1.20 21.58 -13.81
C PHE A 145 0.18 22.07 -14.29
N ALA A 146 0.32 22.45 -15.56
CA ALA A 146 1.54 23.05 -16.09
C ALA A 146 1.85 24.40 -15.42
N LYS A 147 0.83 25.22 -15.12
CA LYS A 147 1.00 26.47 -14.34
C LYS A 147 1.53 26.17 -12.93
N PHE A 148 0.94 25.19 -12.25
CA PHE A 148 1.41 24.73 -10.94
C PHE A 148 2.87 24.24 -10.98
N LEU A 149 3.24 23.43 -11.98
CA LEU A 149 4.61 22.92 -12.14
C LEU A 149 5.64 23.99 -12.48
N LYS A 150 5.27 25.03 -13.25
CA LYS A 150 6.17 26.16 -13.52
C LYS A 150 6.54 26.88 -12.23
N ASP A 151 5.55 27.09 -11.37
CA ASP A 151 5.72 27.66 -10.04
C ASP A 151 6.52 26.76 -9.09
N PHE A 152 6.44 25.44 -9.29
CA PHE A 152 7.14 24.44 -8.48
C PHE A 152 8.67 24.47 -8.64
N LYS A 153 9.20 24.98 -9.76
CA LYS A 153 10.64 24.99 -10.07
C LYS A 153 11.50 25.86 -9.15
N HIS A 154 10.90 26.71 -8.31
CA HIS A 154 11.63 27.60 -7.39
C HIS A 154 11.92 27.00 -6.00
N GLY A 155 11.76 25.69 -5.84
CA GLY A 155 12.51 24.90 -4.85
C GLY A 155 12.31 25.29 -3.39
N LYS A 156 11.15 24.92 -2.82
CA LYS A 156 10.93 24.66 -1.38
C LYS A 156 9.49 24.20 -1.14
N TYR A 157 9.11 23.06 -1.70
CA TYR A 157 7.74 22.56 -1.54
C TYR A 157 7.74 21.14 -0.99
N THR A 158 7.49 21.01 0.31
CA THR A 158 7.06 19.75 0.90
C THR A 158 5.56 19.61 0.64
N LEU A 159 5.19 18.81 -0.35
CA LEU A 159 3.86 18.21 -0.34
C LEU A 159 3.77 17.40 0.96
N ILE A 160 2.84 17.80 1.81
CA ILE A 160 2.64 17.11 3.09
C ILE A 160 1.88 15.85 2.75
N ASN A 161 2.49 14.70 3.05
CA ASN A 161 1.79 13.43 2.97
C ASN A 161 0.59 13.52 3.92
N LYS A 162 -0.64 13.29 3.42
CA LYS A 162 -1.85 13.22 4.24
C LYS A 162 -1.62 12.12 5.27
N ALA A 163 -1.16 12.50 6.45
CA ALA A 163 -0.88 11.55 7.51
C ALA A 163 -2.22 10.89 7.88
N LYS A 164 -2.45 9.67 7.40
CA LYS A 164 -3.47 8.77 7.96
C LYS A 164 -3.00 8.37 9.36
N GLY A 165 -3.17 9.29 10.31
CA GLY A 165 -2.64 9.16 11.65
C GLY A 165 -1.11 9.21 11.67
N THR A 166 -0.55 9.79 12.72
CA THR A 166 0.86 9.57 13.04
C THR A 166 1.01 8.13 13.53
N ALA A 167 1.12 7.17 12.62
CA ALA A 167 1.51 5.81 12.96
C ALA A 167 2.94 5.87 13.54
N ARG A 168 3.03 5.95 14.86
CA ARG A 168 4.29 5.81 15.59
C ARG A 168 4.76 4.38 15.41
N LYS A 169 6.05 4.17 15.14
CA LYS A 169 6.64 2.84 15.23
C LYS A 169 6.35 2.27 16.63
N PRO A 170 5.79 1.05 16.76
CA PRO A 170 5.65 0.40 18.04
C PRO A 170 7.04 0.36 18.73
N GLY A 171 7.15 0.94 19.93
CA GLY A 171 8.41 1.01 20.68
C GLY A 171 9.22 2.30 20.55
N GLN A 172 8.82 3.26 19.72
CA GLN A 172 9.52 4.55 19.62
C GLN A 172 9.24 5.44 20.85
N ARG A 173 10.00 5.24 21.93
CA ARG A 173 10.03 6.16 23.07
C ARG A 173 10.62 7.50 22.62
N ARG A 174 9.99 8.62 23.00
CA ARG A 174 10.61 9.95 22.90
C ARG A 174 11.96 9.87 23.63
N ARG A 175 13.08 10.09 22.93
CA ARG A 175 14.31 10.42 23.65
C ARG A 175 14.03 11.70 24.43
N ALA A 176 14.30 11.69 25.73
CA ALA A 176 14.27 12.92 26.52
C ALA A 176 15.19 13.93 25.85
N VAL A 177 14.64 15.05 25.40
CA VAL A 177 15.44 16.14 24.86
C VAL A 177 16.30 16.64 26.02
N ASN A 178 17.62 16.47 25.91
CA ASN A 178 18.55 17.03 26.89
C ASN A 178 18.34 18.55 26.95
N LYS A 179 18.09 19.10 28.15
CA LYS A 179 17.83 20.52 28.43
C LYS A 179 18.90 21.50 27.93
N LYS A 180 20.03 21.02 27.38
CA LYS A 180 21.19 21.85 26.96
C LYS A 180 21.08 22.45 25.56
N THR A 181 20.07 22.09 24.75
CA THR A 181 19.83 22.72 23.45
C THR A 181 18.58 23.61 23.47
N LYS A 182 18.57 24.60 24.39
CA LYS A 182 17.90 25.87 24.09
C LYS A 182 18.98 26.79 23.52
N LYS A 183 18.93 27.05 22.21
CA LYS A 183 19.64 28.19 21.65
C LYS A 183 18.99 29.45 22.25
N HIS A 184 19.81 30.30 22.85
CA HIS A 184 19.46 31.67 23.19
C HIS A 184 19.11 32.46 21.93
#